data_AF-A0A0N1FT58-F1
#
_entry.id   AF-A0A0N1FT58-F1
#
_cell.length_a   1.000
_cell.length_b   1.000
_cell.length_c   1.000
_cell.angle_alpha   90.00
_cell.angle_beta   90.00
_cell.angle_gamma   90.00
#
_symmetry.space_group_name_H-M   'P 1'
#
loop_
_entity.id
_entity.type
_entity.pdbx_description
1 polymer ?
#
loop_
_entity_poly.entity_id
_entity_poly.type
_entity_poly.pdbx_seq_one_letter_code
_entity_poly.pdbx_strand_id
1 'polypeptide(L)'
;MPFSLHQGDALTVLASLPDDCVDAVITDPPYNSGGRTATERTSRTARQKYTSAGAEHQLADFPGENMDQRSFTFWLTQILTEAHRLTRHGGALVLFTDWRQAPAMSDALQAGGWLWRGTMAWHKPATRPQKGRFKQECEYIHWASKGPVDAARNPVYLPGFYSASQPRKDRRHITQKPVEVMRELVKIAPPGGTILDFCMGSGSTGVAALMEGYDFIGVEKTEHYTQIASERLTEALHASTDRDDYELAGPEA
;
A
#
# COMPACT_ATOMS: atom_id res chain seq x y z
N MET A 1 -13.29 -7.06 15.98
CA MET A 1 -12.67 -5.80 15.53
C MET A 1 -12.48 -5.92 14.04
N PRO A 2 -12.90 -4.95 13.22
CA PRO A 2 -12.80 -5.00 11.76
C PRO A 2 -11.37 -4.83 11.22
N PHE A 3 -10.37 -4.83 12.11
CA PHE A 3 -8.98 -4.89 11.72
C PHE A 3 -8.10 -5.64 12.72
N SER A 4 -6.97 -6.16 12.24
CA SER A 4 -5.87 -6.68 13.06
C SER A 4 -4.53 -6.13 12.59
N LEU A 5 -3.68 -5.71 13.54
CA LEU A 5 -2.35 -5.17 13.27
C LEU A 5 -1.28 -6.08 13.85
N HIS A 6 -0.23 -6.33 13.07
CA HIS A 6 0.90 -7.16 13.46
C HIS A 6 2.19 -6.35 13.36
N GLN A 7 2.88 -6.19 14.48
CA GLN A 7 4.24 -5.66 14.48
C GLN A 7 5.22 -6.79 14.15
N GLY A 8 5.96 -6.68 13.04
CA GLY A 8 6.95 -7.69 12.70
C GLY A 8 7.45 -7.63 11.26
N ASP A 9 8.37 -8.54 10.94
CA ASP A 9 8.82 -8.72 9.56
C ASP A 9 7.70 -9.36 8.72
N ALA A 10 7.42 -8.77 7.56
CA ALA A 10 6.33 -9.19 6.68
C ALA A 10 6.39 -10.68 6.35
N LEU A 11 7.57 -11.23 6.01
CA LEU A 11 7.68 -12.63 5.64
C LEU A 11 7.33 -13.55 6.80
N THR A 12 7.84 -13.24 8.00
CA THR A 12 7.58 -14.02 9.21
C THR A 12 6.11 -13.97 9.62
N VAL A 13 5.51 -12.78 9.59
CA VAL A 13 4.11 -12.60 9.98
C VAL A 13 3.19 -13.30 8.99
N LEU A 14 3.38 -13.08 7.68
CA LEU A 14 2.51 -13.67 6.66
C LEU A 14 2.56 -15.21 6.70
N ALA A 15 3.73 -15.80 6.94
CA ALA A 15 3.89 -17.25 7.09
C ALA A 15 3.07 -17.84 8.26
N SER A 16 2.70 -17.03 9.25
CA SER A 16 1.88 -17.45 10.39
C SER A 16 0.36 -17.32 10.17
N LEU A 17 -0.05 -16.58 9.14
CA LEU A 17 -1.46 -16.34 8.83
C LEU A 17 -2.08 -17.53 8.06
N PRO A 18 -3.38 -17.81 8.23
CA PRO A 18 -4.04 -18.93 7.56
C PRO A 18 -4.18 -18.73 6.05
N ASP A 19 -4.16 -19.82 5.29
CA ASP A 19 -4.41 -19.82 3.84
C ASP A 19 -5.76 -19.19 3.49
N ASP A 20 -5.85 -18.58 2.30
CA ASP A 20 -7.08 -18.04 1.74
C ASP A 20 -7.88 -17.20 2.77
N CYS A 21 -7.24 -16.33 3.52
CA CYS A 21 -7.87 -15.48 4.54
C CYS A 21 -8.15 -14.04 4.09
N VAL A 22 -7.65 -13.62 2.93
CA VAL A 22 -7.85 -12.25 2.40
C VAL A 22 -8.37 -12.25 0.97
N ASP A 23 -9.11 -11.20 0.60
CA ASP A 23 -9.69 -11.03 -0.73
C ASP A 23 -8.84 -10.12 -1.64
N ALA A 24 -8.05 -9.22 -1.06
CA ALA A 24 -7.09 -8.41 -1.79
C ALA A 24 -5.84 -8.08 -0.97
N VAL A 25 -4.73 -7.89 -1.68
CA VAL A 25 -3.47 -7.39 -1.12
C VAL A 25 -3.19 -6.04 -1.77
N ILE A 26 -3.14 -4.98 -0.98
CA ILE A 26 -2.90 -3.60 -1.46
C ILE A 26 -1.80 -3.00 -0.61
N THR A 27 -0.63 -2.73 -1.21
CA THR A 27 0.54 -2.36 -0.41
C THR A 27 1.56 -1.53 -1.19
N ASP A 28 2.32 -0.73 -0.44
CA ASP A 28 3.38 0.16 -0.92
C ASP A 28 4.73 -0.29 -0.33
N PRO A 29 5.39 -1.29 -0.93
CA PRO A 29 6.68 -1.76 -0.41
C PRO A 29 7.77 -0.68 -0.60
N PRO A 30 8.84 -0.71 0.22
CA PRO A 30 9.99 0.18 0.01
C PRO A 30 10.56 0.01 -1.40
N TYR A 31 10.59 1.08 -2.19
CA TYR A 31 11.03 1.01 -3.59
C TYR A 31 12.53 0.77 -3.73
N ASN A 32 13.36 0.92 -2.69
CA ASN A 32 14.80 0.68 -2.78
C ASN A 32 15.49 1.42 -3.95
N SER A 33 14.93 2.56 -4.36
CA SER A 33 15.13 3.10 -5.71
C SER A 33 16.21 4.19 -5.81
N GLY A 34 17.14 4.23 -4.85
CA GLY A 34 18.07 5.36 -4.65
C GLY A 34 19.55 5.00 -4.52
N GLY A 35 19.90 3.80 -4.06
CA GLY A 35 21.29 3.40 -3.87
C GLY A 35 21.87 2.73 -5.12
N ARG A 36 22.54 3.49 -5.98
CA ARG A 36 23.15 2.94 -7.22
C ARG A 36 24.55 2.40 -6.98
N THR A 37 25.24 2.90 -5.96
CA THR A 37 26.56 2.42 -5.52
C THR A 37 26.51 1.86 -4.11
N ALA A 38 27.51 1.06 -3.74
CA ALA A 38 27.66 0.57 -2.36
C ALA A 38 27.69 1.74 -1.35
N THR A 39 28.40 2.82 -1.67
CA THR A 39 28.46 4.03 -0.85
C THR A 39 27.09 4.71 -0.70
N GLU A 40 26.32 4.83 -1.77
CA GLU A 40 24.98 5.44 -1.69
C GLU A 40 23.99 4.61 -0.86
N ARG A 41 24.18 3.27 -0.82
CA ARG A 41 23.36 2.35 -0.02
C ARG A 41 23.70 2.34 1.47
N THR A 42 24.89 2.80 1.85
CA THR A 42 25.34 2.85 3.25
C THR A 42 25.31 4.26 3.85
N SER A 43 25.25 5.31 3.02
CA SER A 43 25.40 6.70 3.47
C SER A 43 24.09 7.49 3.61
N ARG A 44 22.97 7.05 3.01
CA ARG A 44 21.70 7.81 3.03
C ARG A 44 20.60 7.05 3.76
N THR A 45 19.99 7.70 4.75
CA THR A 45 18.74 7.26 5.38
C THR A 45 17.52 7.49 4.47
N ALA A 46 16.40 6.80 4.71
CA ALA A 46 15.18 7.05 3.93
C ALA A 46 14.70 8.50 4.13
N ARG A 47 14.83 9.04 5.35
CA ARG A 47 14.60 10.46 5.63
C ARG A 47 15.44 11.39 4.76
N GLN A 48 16.76 11.15 4.65
CA GLN A 48 17.65 11.98 3.82
C GLN A 48 17.30 11.89 2.32
N LYS A 49 16.70 10.79 1.88
CA LYS A 49 16.26 10.60 0.49
C LYS A 49 14.97 11.37 0.16
N TYR A 50 14.02 11.40 1.10
CA TYR A 50 12.65 11.85 0.83
C TYR A 50 12.29 13.22 1.43
N THR A 51 13.12 13.78 2.31
CA THR A 51 12.88 15.11 2.92
C THR A 51 13.91 16.13 2.43
N SER A 52 13.44 17.37 2.16
CA SER A 52 14.34 18.50 1.88
C SER A 52 14.92 19.07 3.17
N ALA A 53 16.14 19.61 3.11
CA ALA A 53 16.73 20.35 4.23
C ALA A 53 15.78 21.47 4.69
N GLY A 54 15.34 21.42 5.96
CA GLY A 54 14.44 22.43 6.57
C GLY A 54 12.98 22.00 6.78
N ALA A 55 12.61 20.73 6.62
CA ALA A 55 11.29 20.26 7.03
C ALA A 55 11.15 20.28 8.57
N GLU A 56 10.25 21.11 9.10
CA GLU A 56 9.98 21.27 10.55
C GLU A 56 9.37 20.02 11.21
N HIS A 57 8.80 19.09 10.44
CA HIS A 57 8.23 17.86 10.98
C HIS A 57 9.30 16.76 11.18
N GLN A 58 9.43 16.29 12.42
CA GLN A 58 10.27 15.15 12.79
C GLN A 58 9.62 13.82 12.36
N LEU A 59 9.70 13.47 11.07
CA LEU A 59 9.31 12.14 10.60
C LEU A 59 10.42 11.11 10.92
N ALA A 60 10.02 9.95 11.43
CA ALA A 60 10.93 8.85 11.75
C ALA A 60 11.49 8.19 10.49
N ASP A 61 12.68 7.61 10.58
CA ASP A 61 13.27 6.81 9.49
C ASP A 61 12.68 5.39 9.47
N PHE A 62 12.87 4.66 8.37
CA PHE A 62 12.48 3.25 8.27
C PHE A 62 13.57 2.39 7.58
N PRO A 63 13.75 1.12 7.99
CA PRO A 63 14.76 0.24 7.41
C PRO A 63 14.33 -0.34 6.06
N GLY A 64 15.28 -0.91 5.30
CA GLY A 64 14.98 -1.73 4.11
C GLY A 64 14.84 -0.98 2.78
N GLU A 65 15.40 0.23 2.67
CA GLU A 65 15.35 1.09 1.47
C GLU A 65 16.69 1.15 0.69
N ASN A 66 17.58 0.18 0.93
CA ASN A 66 18.95 0.15 0.39
C ASN A 66 19.37 -1.18 -0.28
N MET A 67 18.43 -2.08 -0.59
CA MET A 67 18.68 -3.31 -1.34
C MET A 67 19.12 -3.02 -2.78
N ASP A 68 20.00 -3.88 -3.31
CA ASP A 68 20.22 -3.96 -4.75
C ASP A 68 19.02 -4.58 -5.46
N GLN A 69 18.97 -4.48 -6.79
CA GLN A 69 17.83 -4.94 -7.57
C GLN A 69 17.59 -6.45 -7.46
N ARG A 70 18.64 -7.29 -7.40
CA ARG A 70 18.49 -8.75 -7.26
C ARG A 70 17.99 -9.10 -5.87
N SER A 71 18.56 -8.48 -4.84
CA SER A 71 18.13 -8.65 -3.45
C SER A 71 16.68 -8.22 -3.27
N PHE A 72 16.30 -7.06 -3.84
CA PHE A 72 14.92 -6.55 -3.83
C PHE A 72 13.96 -7.52 -4.52
N THR A 73 14.28 -7.99 -5.73
CA THR A 73 13.42 -8.95 -6.45
C THR A 73 13.26 -10.24 -5.65
N PHE A 74 14.34 -10.83 -5.14
CA PHE A 74 14.27 -12.07 -4.37
C PHE A 74 13.45 -11.91 -3.10
N TRP A 75 13.73 -10.85 -2.32
CA TRP A 75 13.00 -10.53 -1.10
C TRP A 75 11.50 -10.36 -1.36
N LEU A 76 11.13 -9.57 -2.37
CA LEU A 76 9.73 -9.32 -2.69
C LEU A 76 9.04 -10.60 -3.22
N THR A 77 9.73 -11.44 -4.00
CA THR A 77 9.19 -12.74 -4.42
C THR A 77 8.82 -13.62 -3.23
N GLN A 78 9.62 -13.65 -2.15
CA GLN A 78 9.29 -14.46 -0.97
C GLN A 78 8.00 -13.97 -0.32
N ILE A 79 7.87 -12.67 -0.10
CA ILE A 79 6.70 -12.07 0.53
C ILE A 79 5.45 -12.25 -0.36
N LEU A 80 5.59 -12.04 -1.67
CA LEU A 80 4.48 -12.18 -2.60
C LEU A 80 4.03 -13.63 -2.78
N THR A 81 4.92 -14.61 -2.58
CA THR A 81 4.56 -16.03 -2.51
C THR A 81 3.64 -16.30 -1.31
N GLU A 82 3.99 -15.79 -0.13
CA GLU A 82 3.13 -15.92 1.05
C GLU A 82 1.82 -15.15 0.87
N ALA A 83 1.86 -13.92 0.36
CA ALA A 83 0.66 -13.15 0.07
C ALA A 83 -0.28 -13.88 -0.93
N HIS A 84 0.28 -14.58 -1.92
CA HIS A 84 -0.47 -15.41 -2.85
C HIS A 84 -1.16 -16.60 -2.15
N ARG A 85 -0.49 -17.26 -1.19
CA ARG A 85 -1.08 -18.31 -0.35
C ARG A 85 -2.27 -17.78 0.47
N LEU A 86 -2.11 -16.62 1.10
CA LEU A 86 -3.14 -15.99 1.92
C LEU A 86 -4.35 -15.48 1.12
N THR A 87 -4.17 -15.16 -0.16
CA THR A 87 -5.24 -14.55 -0.97
C THR A 87 -6.19 -15.61 -1.51
N ARG A 88 -7.50 -15.38 -1.45
CA ARG A 88 -8.51 -16.28 -2.06
C ARG A 88 -8.37 -16.33 -3.58
N HIS A 89 -8.80 -17.45 -4.19
CA HIS A 89 -8.91 -17.52 -5.66
C HIS A 89 -9.77 -16.37 -6.22
N GLY A 90 -9.28 -15.75 -7.30
CA GLY A 90 -9.85 -14.55 -7.90
C GLY A 90 -9.49 -13.24 -7.18
N GLY A 91 -8.83 -13.30 -6.03
CA GLY A 91 -8.39 -12.13 -5.28
C GLY A 91 -7.29 -11.34 -5.97
N ALA A 92 -7.22 -10.05 -5.67
CA ALA A 92 -6.37 -9.08 -6.36
C ALA A 92 -5.09 -8.76 -5.58
N LEU A 93 -4.02 -8.44 -6.30
CA LEU A 93 -2.81 -7.81 -5.79
C LEU A 93 -2.69 -6.42 -6.42
N VAL A 94 -2.38 -5.42 -5.62
CA VAL A 94 -2.13 -4.04 -6.02
C VAL A 94 -0.82 -3.58 -5.37
N LEU A 95 0.20 -3.32 -6.19
CA LEU A 95 1.54 -2.95 -5.75
C LEU A 95 1.96 -1.59 -6.31
N PHE A 96 2.27 -0.66 -5.43
CA PHE A 96 2.86 0.61 -5.82
C PHE A 96 4.35 0.47 -6.15
N THR A 97 4.81 1.22 -7.15
CA THR A 97 6.23 1.26 -7.56
C THR A 97 6.59 2.60 -8.22
N ASP A 98 7.87 2.92 -8.25
CA ASP A 98 8.40 3.91 -9.20
C ASP A 98 8.89 3.25 -10.50
N TRP A 99 9.24 4.09 -11.48
CA TRP A 99 9.70 3.62 -12.80
C TRP A 99 10.99 2.78 -12.75
N ARG A 100 11.81 2.90 -11.70
CA ARG A 100 13.11 2.21 -11.61
C ARG A 100 12.91 0.77 -11.18
N GLN A 101 12.00 0.53 -10.24
CA GLN A 101 11.69 -0.84 -9.80
C GLN A 101 10.55 -1.50 -10.57
N ALA A 102 9.79 -0.76 -11.38
CA ALA A 102 8.65 -1.34 -12.09
C ALA A 102 8.99 -2.66 -12.82
N PRO A 103 10.14 -2.81 -13.53
CA PRO A 103 10.51 -4.09 -14.14
C PRO A 103 10.82 -5.20 -13.12
N ALA A 104 11.63 -4.88 -12.10
CA ALA A 104 12.03 -5.83 -11.06
C ALA A 104 10.83 -6.31 -10.22
N MET A 105 9.84 -5.44 -10.03
CA MET A 105 8.61 -5.75 -9.32
C MET A 105 7.66 -6.62 -10.18
N SER A 106 7.60 -6.40 -11.50
CA SER A 106 6.84 -7.29 -12.39
C SER A 106 7.44 -8.69 -12.46
N ASP A 107 8.76 -8.82 -12.36
CA ASP A 107 9.42 -10.12 -12.25
C ASP A 107 9.06 -10.78 -10.90
N ALA A 108 9.16 -10.03 -9.80
CA ALA A 108 8.91 -10.54 -8.46
C ALA A 108 7.48 -11.06 -8.28
N LEU A 109 6.46 -10.33 -8.76
CA LEU A 109 5.07 -10.72 -8.62
C LEU A 109 4.74 -11.96 -9.46
N GLN A 110 5.26 -12.06 -10.68
CA GLN A 110 5.07 -13.25 -11.53
C GLN A 110 5.79 -14.47 -10.94
N ALA A 111 7.01 -14.29 -10.43
CA ALA A 111 7.75 -15.34 -9.74
C ALA A 111 7.05 -15.82 -8.45
N GLY A 112 6.29 -14.94 -7.79
CA GLY A 112 5.45 -15.27 -6.63
C GLY A 112 4.13 -15.97 -6.98
N GLY A 113 3.88 -16.29 -8.26
CA GLY A 113 2.70 -17.03 -8.73
C GLY A 113 1.53 -16.16 -9.19
N TRP A 114 1.65 -14.84 -9.13
CA TRP A 114 0.56 -13.94 -9.52
C TRP A 114 0.42 -13.83 -11.04
N LEU A 115 -0.84 -13.82 -11.53
CA LEU A 115 -1.12 -13.50 -12.91
C LEU A 115 -1.12 -11.99 -13.09
N TRP A 116 -0.05 -11.45 -13.68
CA TRP A 116 0.05 -10.02 -13.95
C TRP A 116 -1.04 -9.57 -14.93
N ARG A 117 -1.81 -8.54 -14.54
CA ARG A 117 -2.94 -8.06 -15.33
C ARG A 117 -2.69 -6.71 -15.98
N GLY A 118 -1.84 -5.88 -15.38
CA GLY A 118 -1.38 -4.65 -16.02
C GLY A 118 -0.71 -3.68 -15.07
N THR A 119 -0.43 -2.51 -15.62
CA THR A 119 0.16 -1.37 -14.90
C THR A 119 -0.70 -0.14 -15.10
N MET A 120 -1.03 0.52 -14.00
CA MET A 120 -1.75 1.77 -13.95
C MET A 120 -0.79 2.91 -13.59
N ALA A 121 -0.99 4.08 -14.19
CA ALA A 121 -0.28 5.28 -13.79
C ALA A 121 -0.95 5.93 -12.57
N TRP A 122 -0.15 6.40 -11.61
CA TRP A 122 -0.59 7.34 -10.58
C TRP A 122 0.09 8.69 -10.83
N HIS A 123 -0.70 9.64 -11.30
CA HIS A 123 -0.26 10.99 -11.61
C HIS A 123 -0.21 11.88 -10.35
N LYS A 124 0.96 12.46 -10.11
CA LYS A 124 1.33 13.33 -8.99
C LYS A 124 1.53 14.77 -9.51
N PRO A 125 0.48 15.62 -9.49
CA PRO A 125 0.55 16.94 -10.10
C PRO A 125 1.54 17.88 -9.38
N ALA A 126 1.78 17.68 -8.08
CA ALA A 126 2.63 18.51 -7.24
C ALA A 126 4.14 18.17 -7.33
N THR A 127 4.70 18.01 -8.53
CA THR A 127 6.12 17.66 -8.72
C THR A 127 6.93 18.81 -9.33
N ARG A 128 8.15 19.03 -8.83
CA ARG A 128 9.05 20.09 -9.32
C ARG A 128 9.80 19.60 -10.57
N PRO A 129 9.77 20.35 -11.68
CA PRO A 129 10.53 19.99 -12.88
C PRO A 129 12.05 20.13 -12.66
N GLN A 130 12.83 19.34 -13.39
CA GLN A 130 14.30 19.41 -13.41
C GLN A 130 14.77 19.80 -14.81
N LYS A 131 15.75 20.72 -14.91
CA LYS A 131 16.32 21.13 -16.20
C LYS A 131 16.90 19.92 -16.94
N GLY A 132 16.63 19.82 -18.24
CA GLY A 132 17.16 18.76 -19.11
C GLY A 132 16.58 17.36 -18.88
N ARG A 133 15.41 17.24 -18.21
CA ARG A 133 14.77 15.95 -17.90
C ARG A 133 13.27 16.01 -18.12
N PHE A 134 12.67 14.85 -18.39
CA PHE A 134 11.22 14.70 -18.32
C PHE A 134 10.73 14.88 -16.88
N LYS A 135 9.62 15.61 -16.72
CA LYS A 135 8.99 15.83 -15.42
C LYS A 135 8.56 14.48 -14.84
N GLN A 136 8.99 14.20 -13.62
CA GLN A 136 8.74 12.93 -12.94
C GLN A 136 7.42 13.01 -12.18
N GLU A 137 6.31 13.06 -12.92
CA GLU A 137 4.97 13.24 -12.37
C GLU A 137 4.18 11.95 -12.24
N CYS A 138 4.77 10.79 -12.53
CA CYS A 138 4.10 9.49 -12.36
C CYS A 138 4.84 8.59 -11.37
N GLU A 139 4.07 7.93 -10.52
CA GLU A 139 4.36 6.60 -10.00
C GLU A 139 3.47 5.58 -10.73
N TYR A 140 3.68 4.30 -10.48
CA TYR A 140 2.95 3.23 -11.14
C TYR A 140 2.38 2.28 -10.10
N ILE A 141 1.32 1.59 -10.50
CA ILE A 141 0.64 0.57 -9.71
C ILE A 141 0.56 -0.66 -10.60
N HIS A 142 1.26 -1.73 -10.22
CA HIS A 142 1.03 -3.03 -10.84
C HIS A 142 -0.18 -3.67 -10.20
N TRP A 143 -1.03 -4.29 -11.02
CA TRP A 143 -2.11 -5.11 -10.50
C TRP A 143 -2.09 -6.52 -11.12
N ALA A 144 -2.45 -7.49 -10.30
CA ALA A 144 -2.40 -8.90 -10.63
C ALA A 144 -3.53 -9.65 -9.90
N SER A 145 -3.72 -10.94 -10.21
CA SER A 145 -4.74 -11.77 -9.55
C SER A 145 -4.25 -13.20 -9.27
N LYS A 146 -4.81 -13.83 -8.23
CA LYS A 146 -4.66 -15.27 -7.99
C LYS A 146 -5.61 -16.03 -8.90
N GLY A 147 -5.10 -16.50 -10.04
CA GLY A 147 -5.92 -17.19 -11.03
C GLY A 147 -6.90 -16.25 -11.77
N PRO A 148 -7.94 -16.82 -12.43
CA PRO A 148 -8.95 -16.05 -13.15
C PRO A 148 -9.73 -15.08 -12.25
N VAL A 149 -10.01 -13.88 -12.75
CA VAL A 149 -10.89 -12.91 -12.07
C VAL A 149 -12.34 -13.31 -12.29
N ASP A 150 -13.11 -13.43 -11.21
CA ASP A 150 -14.54 -13.68 -11.25
C ASP A 150 -15.30 -12.35 -11.13
N ALA A 151 -15.73 -11.81 -12.28
CA ALA A 151 -16.48 -10.56 -12.33
C ALA A 151 -17.87 -10.65 -11.65
N ALA A 152 -18.41 -11.86 -11.42
CA ALA A 152 -19.67 -12.02 -10.69
C ALA A 152 -19.49 -11.78 -9.18
N ARG A 153 -18.29 -12.05 -8.62
CA ARG A 153 -17.97 -11.76 -7.22
C ARG A 153 -17.78 -10.28 -6.94
N ASN A 154 -17.27 -9.51 -7.90
CA ASN A 154 -17.08 -8.07 -7.76
C ASN A 154 -17.23 -7.34 -9.12
N PRO A 155 -18.44 -6.91 -9.50
CA PRO A 155 -18.72 -6.31 -10.81
C PRO A 155 -18.36 -4.82 -10.85
N VAL A 156 -17.09 -4.48 -10.61
CA VAL A 156 -16.60 -3.09 -10.56
C VAL A 156 -15.90 -2.66 -11.85
N TYR A 157 -16.02 -1.37 -12.18
CA TYR A 157 -15.26 -0.72 -13.24
C TYR A 157 -14.41 0.39 -12.61
N LEU A 158 -13.13 0.09 -12.37
CA LEU A 158 -12.20 1.05 -11.79
C LEU A 158 -11.48 1.87 -12.88
N PRO A 159 -11.15 3.15 -12.63
CA PRO A 159 -10.37 3.98 -13.54
C PRO A 159 -9.00 3.38 -13.91
N GLY A 160 -8.53 3.68 -15.13
CA GLY A 160 -7.20 3.25 -15.61
C GLY A 160 -6.03 4.12 -15.13
N PHE A 161 -6.29 5.19 -14.38
CA PHE A 161 -5.29 6.01 -13.67
C PHE A 161 -5.96 6.85 -12.59
N TYR A 162 -5.16 7.29 -11.61
CA TYR A 162 -5.58 8.25 -10.58
C TYR A 162 -4.67 9.47 -10.60
N SER A 163 -5.21 10.64 -10.21
CA SER A 163 -4.45 11.89 -10.06
C SER A 163 -4.59 12.42 -8.65
N ALA A 164 -3.51 12.34 -7.85
CA ALA A 164 -3.48 12.88 -6.49
C ALA A 164 -2.05 13.14 -6.05
N SER A 165 -1.86 14.10 -5.14
CA SER A 165 -0.55 14.37 -4.52
C SER A 165 -0.50 13.80 -3.12
N GLN A 166 0.69 13.44 -2.64
CA GLN A 166 0.84 13.01 -1.24
C GLN A 166 0.35 14.11 -0.28
N PRO A 167 -0.25 13.75 0.87
CA PRO A 167 -0.71 14.70 1.88
C PRO A 167 0.40 15.66 2.29
N ARG A 168 0.14 16.96 2.29
CA ARG A 168 1.12 17.99 2.71
C ARG A 168 0.97 18.37 4.18
N LYS A 169 -0.27 18.44 4.66
CA LYS A 169 -0.62 18.70 6.06
C LYS A 169 -0.85 17.37 6.77
N ASP A 170 -0.53 17.34 8.07
CA ASP A 170 -0.79 16.21 8.98
C ASP A 170 -0.20 14.88 8.52
N ARG A 171 0.89 14.94 7.74
CA ARG A 171 1.62 13.76 7.28
C ARG A 171 2.27 13.08 8.49
N ARG A 172 1.95 11.81 8.71
CA ARG A 172 2.49 10.97 9.78
C ARG A 172 3.59 10.01 9.31
N HIS A 173 3.68 9.75 8.00
CA HIS A 173 4.76 8.94 7.39
C HIS A 173 5.35 9.64 6.17
N ILE A 174 6.67 9.49 5.95
CA ILE A 174 7.42 10.13 4.86
C ILE A 174 6.78 9.87 3.48
N THR A 175 6.40 8.62 3.21
CA THR A 175 5.80 8.15 1.95
C THR A 175 4.28 7.94 2.03
N GLN A 176 3.60 8.57 3.00
CA GLN A 176 2.15 8.39 3.20
C GLN A 176 1.35 8.58 1.90
N LYS A 177 0.55 7.56 1.55
CA LYS A 177 -0.35 7.61 0.39
C LYS A 177 -1.60 8.43 0.67
N PRO A 178 -2.17 9.08 -0.35
CA PRO A 178 -3.42 9.82 -0.19
C PRO A 178 -4.58 8.86 0.03
N VAL A 179 -5.35 9.06 1.11
CA VAL A 179 -6.45 8.16 1.50
C VAL A 179 -7.52 8.11 0.42
N GLU A 180 -7.76 9.20 -0.30
CA GLU A 180 -8.73 9.27 -1.40
C GLU A 180 -8.38 8.33 -2.56
N VAL A 181 -7.09 8.14 -2.87
CA VAL A 181 -6.68 7.15 -3.87
C VAL A 181 -6.87 5.75 -3.33
N MET A 182 -6.51 5.53 -2.07
CA MET A 182 -6.65 4.22 -1.43
C MET A 182 -8.12 3.79 -1.35
N ARG A 183 -9.07 4.71 -1.08
CA ARG A 183 -10.52 4.45 -1.04
C ARG A 183 -11.06 3.94 -2.37
N GLU A 184 -10.52 4.40 -3.50
CA GLU A 184 -10.91 3.84 -4.80
C GLU A 184 -10.24 2.50 -5.07
N LEU A 185 -8.99 2.30 -4.65
CA LEU A 185 -8.26 1.05 -4.87
C LEU A 185 -8.81 -0.12 -4.06
N VAL A 186 -9.28 0.10 -2.83
CA VAL A 186 -9.85 -0.97 -1.98
C VAL A 186 -11.08 -1.63 -2.59
N LYS A 187 -11.81 -0.91 -3.46
CA LYS A 187 -12.99 -1.40 -4.18
C LYS A 187 -12.69 -2.51 -5.20
N ILE A 188 -11.41 -2.83 -5.44
CA ILE A 188 -11.03 -4.00 -6.24
C ILE A 188 -11.37 -5.31 -5.53
N ALA A 189 -11.48 -5.30 -4.19
CA ALA A 189 -11.97 -6.42 -3.40
C ALA A 189 -13.50 -6.52 -3.46
N PRO A 190 -14.09 -7.72 -3.35
CA PRO A 190 -15.53 -7.88 -3.15
C PRO A 190 -16.03 -7.11 -1.92
N PRO A 191 -17.22 -6.49 -1.95
CA PRO A 191 -17.77 -5.73 -0.82
C PRO A 191 -17.74 -6.51 0.49
N GLY A 192 -17.28 -5.88 1.57
CA GLY A 192 -17.13 -6.52 2.89
C GLY A 192 -15.96 -7.52 2.97
N GLY A 193 -15.15 -7.65 1.94
CA GLY A 193 -13.97 -8.52 1.93
C GLY A 193 -12.84 -8.03 2.84
N THR A 194 -11.82 -8.85 2.99
CA THR A 194 -10.64 -8.53 3.83
C THR A 194 -9.46 -8.09 2.99
N ILE A 195 -8.82 -6.98 3.38
CA ILE A 195 -7.69 -6.36 2.68
C ILE A 195 -6.41 -6.52 3.50
N LEU A 196 -5.34 -7.01 2.88
CA LEU A 196 -3.99 -7.11 3.45
C LEU A 196 -3.10 -5.97 2.97
N ASP A 197 -2.38 -5.34 3.90
CA ASP A 197 -1.22 -4.49 3.61
C ASP A 197 -0.03 -4.92 4.47
N PHE A 198 0.96 -5.57 3.84
CA PHE A 198 2.13 -6.10 4.56
C PHE A 198 3.28 -5.09 4.74
N CYS A 199 3.09 -3.86 4.27
CA CYS A 199 4.00 -2.71 4.45
C CYS A 199 3.17 -1.48 4.81
N MET A 200 2.29 -1.61 5.81
CA MET A 200 1.21 -0.64 6.02
C MET A 200 1.68 0.78 6.36
N GLY A 201 2.90 0.93 6.90
CA GLY A 201 3.43 2.22 7.33
C GLY A 201 2.48 2.92 8.28
N SER A 202 2.00 4.11 7.90
CA SER A 202 1.00 4.86 8.69
C SER A 202 -0.45 4.37 8.55
N GLY A 203 -0.72 3.25 7.89
CA GLY A 203 -2.05 2.63 7.81
C GLY A 203 -3.02 3.28 6.82
N SER A 204 -2.54 3.94 5.76
CA SER A 204 -3.44 4.65 4.82
C SER A 204 -4.38 3.70 4.07
N THR A 205 -3.92 2.49 3.74
CA THR A 205 -4.75 1.41 3.18
C THR A 205 -5.83 0.97 4.16
N GLY A 206 -5.48 0.78 5.44
CA GLY A 206 -6.42 0.36 6.48
C GLY A 206 -7.49 1.41 6.78
N VAL A 207 -7.11 2.70 6.85
CA VAL A 207 -8.09 3.80 6.97
C VAL A 207 -9.08 3.77 5.80
N ALA A 208 -8.59 3.62 4.58
CA ALA A 208 -9.46 3.53 3.40
C ALA A 208 -10.35 2.29 3.41
N ALA A 209 -9.82 1.13 3.82
CA ALA A 209 -10.57 -0.11 3.94
C ALA A 209 -11.75 0.04 4.90
N LEU A 210 -11.50 0.54 6.13
CA LEU A 210 -12.53 0.73 7.14
C LEU A 210 -13.60 1.75 6.70
N MET A 211 -13.19 2.86 6.08
CA MET A 211 -14.13 3.88 5.56
C MET A 211 -15.05 3.36 4.45
N GLU A 212 -14.64 2.32 3.72
CA GLU A 212 -15.41 1.71 2.63
C GLU A 212 -16.07 0.38 3.05
N GLY A 213 -16.01 0.02 4.34
CA GLY A 213 -16.68 -1.17 4.87
C GLY A 213 -15.95 -2.50 4.66
N TYR A 214 -14.62 -2.47 4.50
CA TYR A 214 -13.79 -3.68 4.40
C TYR A 214 -13.09 -3.98 5.72
N ASP A 215 -12.86 -5.27 5.99
CA ASP A 215 -11.96 -5.71 7.05
C ASP A 215 -10.50 -5.49 6.64
N PHE A 216 -9.61 -5.29 7.61
CA PHE A 216 -8.20 -4.97 7.32
C PHE A 216 -7.20 -5.78 8.14
N ILE A 217 -6.15 -6.29 7.48
CA ILE A 217 -4.98 -6.89 8.12
C ILE A 217 -3.75 -6.07 7.75
N GLY A 218 -3.07 -5.51 8.75
CA GLY A 218 -1.89 -4.68 8.56
C GLY A 218 -0.64 -5.30 9.17
N VAL A 219 0.49 -5.26 8.46
CA VAL A 219 1.81 -5.61 8.98
C VAL A 219 2.77 -4.44 8.84
N GLU A 220 3.44 -4.08 9.93
CA GLU A 220 4.45 -3.04 9.96
C GLU A 220 5.63 -3.49 10.82
N LYS A 221 6.85 -3.22 10.33
CA LYS A 221 8.07 -3.68 10.98
C LYS A 221 8.42 -2.86 12.22
N THR A 222 8.15 -1.57 12.19
CA THR A 222 8.54 -0.62 13.22
C THR A 222 7.42 -0.38 14.22
N GLU A 223 7.75 -0.37 15.51
CA GLU A 223 6.77 -0.09 16.57
C GLU A 223 6.14 1.29 16.41
N HIS A 224 6.95 2.30 16.09
CA HIS A 224 6.50 3.68 15.88
C HIS A 224 5.38 3.81 14.85
N TYR A 225 5.55 3.21 13.66
CA TYR A 225 4.52 3.29 12.62
C TYR A 225 3.34 2.36 12.88
N THR A 226 3.56 1.24 13.60
CA THR A 226 2.45 0.40 14.08
C THR A 226 1.53 1.17 15.02
N GLN A 227 2.08 1.95 15.95
CA GLN A 227 1.31 2.80 16.88
C GLN A 227 0.53 3.88 16.11
N ILE A 228 1.18 4.60 15.20
CA ILE A 228 0.52 5.60 14.34
C ILE A 228 -0.62 4.99 13.52
N ALA A 229 -0.41 3.81 12.93
CA ALA A 229 -1.45 3.12 12.17
C ALA A 229 -2.63 2.76 13.08
N SER A 230 -2.37 2.22 14.28
CA SER A 230 -3.39 1.86 15.25
C SER A 230 -4.28 3.05 15.63
N GLU A 231 -3.68 4.20 15.93
CA GLU A 231 -4.40 5.45 16.24
C GLU A 231 -5.32 5.85 15.07
N ARG A 232 -4.76 5.93 13.85
CA ARG A 232 -5.51 6.37 12.67
C ARG A 232 -6.65 5.42 12.29
N LEU A 233 -6.46 4.11 12.43
CA LEU A 233 -7.51 3.12 12.14
C LEU A 233 -8.62 3.18 13.19
N THR A 234 -8.27 3.39 14.46
CA THR A 234 -9.24 3.56 15.55
C THR A 234 -10.09 4.82 15.34
N GLU A 235 -9.46 5.95 14.98
CA GLU A 235 -10.16 7.18 14.61
C GLU A 235 -11.13 6.98 13.43
N ALA A 236 -10.68 6.27 12.38
CA ALA A 236 -11.49 5.98 11.21
C ALA A 236 -12.72 5.12 11.56
N LEU A 237 -12.55 4.12 12.42
CA LEU A 237 -13.62 3.22 12.87
C LEU A 237 -14.68 3.95 13.71
N HIS A 238 -14.26 4.85 14.60
CA HIS A 238 -15.21 5.66 15.36
C HIS A 238 -15.99 6.61 14.43
N ALA A 239 -15.30 7.25 13.48
CA ALA A 239 -15.92 8.17 12.54
C ALA A 239 -16.88 7.50 11.54
N SER A 240 -16.76 6.19 11.31
CA SER A 240 -17.74 5.42 10.52
C SER A 240 -18.95 5.02 11.36
N THR A 241 -18.73 4.59 12.61
CA THR A 241 -19.81 4.20 13.54
C THR A 241 -20.75 5.38 13.84
N ASP A 242 -20.18 6.56 14.07
CA ASP A 242 -20.96 7.78 14.32
C ASP A 242 -21.83 8.22 13.12
N ARG A 243 -21.55 7.77 11.89
CA ARG A 243 -22.37 8.12 10.71
C ARG A 243 -23.62 7.25 10.60
N ASP A 244 -23.50 5.97 10.94
CA ASP A 244 -24.61 5.01 10.85
C ASP A 244 -25.70 5.33 11.90
N ASP A 245 -25.33 5.92 13.04
CA ASP A 245 -26.26 6.35 14.08
C ASP A 245 -27.18 7.52 13.67
N TYR A 246 -26.84 8.27 12.61
CA TYR A 246 -27.67 9.39 12.11
C TYR A 246 -28.66 8.99 11.00
N GLU A 247 -28.61 7.77 10.44
CA GLU A 247 -29.58 7.33 9.41
C GLU A 247 -30.94 6.90 9.97
N LEU A 248 -31.17 6.99 11.28
CA LEU A 248 -32.44 6.68 11.95
C LEU A 248 -33.23 7.93 12.36
N ALA A 249 -33.59 8.76 11.38
CA ALA A 249 -34.73 9.66 11.49
C ALA A 249 -35.42 9.75 10.12
N GLY A 250 -36.09 8.66 9.75
CA GLY A 250 -37.11 8.74 8.70
C GLY A 250 -38.16 9.79 9.08
N PRO A 251 -38.77 10.49 8.11
CA PRO A 251 -39.77 11.49 8.42
C PRO A 251 -40.92 10.82 9.19
N GLU A 252 -41.23 11.33 10.38
CA GLU A 252 -42.45 10.98 11.08
C GLU A 252 -43.66 11.37 10.21
N ALA A 253 -44.47 10.35 9.89
CA ALA A 253 -45.85 10.37 9.37
C ALA A 253 -46.19 11.22 8.14
#